data_AF-A0A8C9U368-F1
#
_entry.id   AF-A0A8C9U368-F1
#
_cell.length_a   1.000
_cell.length_b   1.000
_cell.length_c   1.000
_cell.angle_alpha   90.00
_cell.angle_beta   90.00
_cell.angle_gamma   90.00
#
_symmetry.space_group_name_H-M   'P 1'
#
loop_
_entity.id
_entity.type
_entity.pdbx_description
1 polymer ?
#
loop_
_entity_poly.entity_id
_entity_poly.type
_entity_poly.pdbx_seq_one_letter_code
_entity_poly.pdbx_strand_id
1 'polypeptide(L)' 'RILGIWGKVSPGGVPTRSAHPARFSPDDKFSRHRLALKRRFGVLPTQRGRPLL' A
#
# COMPACT_ATOMS: atom_id res chain seq x y z
N ARG A 1 12.47 15.12 -30.72
CA ARG A 1 13.10 14.58 -29.49
C ARG A 1 12.20 13.47 -28.96
N ILE A 2 12.06 12.37 -29.71
CA ILE A 2 12.82 11.12 -29.57
C ILE A 2 12.51 10.45 -28.22
N LEU A 3 11.58 9.48 -28.30
CA LEU A 3 11.50 8.20 -27.59
C LEU A 3 11.33 8.15 -26.06
N GLY A 4 10.13 7.72 -25.67
CA GLY A 4 9.95 6.66 -24.68
C GLY A 4 10.17 7.08 -23.22
N ILE A 5 9.10 7.50 -22.55
CA ILE A 5 9.01 7.28 -21.10
C ILE A 5 8.76 5.78 -20.96
N TRP A 6 9.84 5.01 -20.82
CA TRP A 6 9.80 3.56 -20.73
C TRP A 6 8.94 3.11 -19.54
N GLY A 7 7.66 2.85 -19.82
CA GLY A 7 7.00 1.60 -19.48
C GLY A 7 6.44 1.41 -18.07
N LYS A 8 6.03 2.46 -17.35
CA LYS A 8 5.31 2.29 -16.07
C LYS A 8 4.15 3.26 -15.86
N VAL A 9 3.31 3.46 -16.86
CA VAL A 9 2.07 4.24 -16.74
C VAL A 9 0.89 3.42 -17.27
N SER A 10 -0.25 3.51 -16.59
CA SER A 10 -1.49 2.82 -16.95
C SER A 10 -2.15 3.53 -18.14
N PRO A 11 -3.15 2.91 -18.79
CA PRO A 11 -3.93 3.58 -19.83
C PRO A 11 -4.58 4.90 -19.37
N GLY A 12 -4.82 5.05 -18.05
CA GLY A 12 -5.31 6.29 -17.44
C GLY A 12 -4.22 7.27 -17.00
N GLY A 13 -2.97 7.09 -17.41
CA GLY A 13 -1.84 7.97 -17.08
C GLY A 13 -1.30 7.84 -15.66
N VAL A 14 -1.74 6.83 -14.89
CA VAL A 14 -1.30 6.62 -13.50
C VAL A 14 -0.05 5.76 -13.45
N PRO A 15 0.98 6.07 -12.65
CA PRO A 15 2.15 5.22 -12.50
C PRO A 15 1.80 3.79 -12.09
N THR A 16 2.29 2.78 -12.82
CA THR A 16 2.07 1.37 -12.51
C THR A 16 3.13 0.84 -11.55
N ARG A 17 2.76 -0.20 -10.80
CA ARG A 17 3.64 -0.92 -9.87
C ARG A 17 3.64 -2.40 -10.21
N SER A 18 4.68 -3.11 -9.77
CA SER A 18 4.72 -4.57 -9.90
C SER A 18 3.51 -5.20 -9.21
N ALA A 19 2.84 -6.12 -9.89
CA ALA A 19 1.70 -6.86 -9.32
C ALA A 19 2.11 -7.97 -8.35
N HIS A 20 3.42 -8.21 -8.21
CA HIS A 20 3.93 -9.21 -7.27
C HIS A 20 3.56 -8.82 -5.83
N PRO A 21 3.07 -9.77 -5.01
CA PRO A 21 2.68 -9.48 -3.64
C PRO A 21 3.89 -9.08 -2.79
N ALA A 22 3.61 -8.35 -1.70
CA ALA A 22 4.65 -8.06 -0.70
C ALA A 22 5.18 -9.37 -0.11
N ARG A 23 6.50 -9.47 0.04
CA ARG A 23 7.15 -10.64 0.64
C ARG A 23 6.76 -10.75 2.12
N PHE A 24 6.36 -11.94 2.55
CA PHE A 24 6.17 -12.23 3.96
C PHE A 24 7.52 -12.31 4.68
N SER A 25 7.62 -11.73 5.87
CA SER A 25 8.79 -11.80 6.74
C SER A 25 8.32 -12.23 8.12
N PRO A 26 8.65 -13.44 8.59
CA PRO A 26 8.18 -13.95 9.88
C PRO A 26 8.53 -13.04 11.07
N ASP A 27 9.72 -12.45 11.05
CA ASP A 27 10.23 -11.56 12.11
C ASP A 27 9.59 -10.16 12.10
N ASP A 28 9.06 -9.73 10.95
CA ASP A 28 8.32 -8.47 10.81
C ASP A 28 8.93 -7.24 11.52
N LYS A 29 10.23 -6.98 11.27
CA LYS A 29 11.03 -5.89 11.89
C LYS A 29 10.38 -4.51 11.82
N PHE A 30 9.57 -4.26 10.81
CA PHE A 30 8.93 -2.96 10.56
C PHE A 30 7.45 -2.92 10.96
N SER A 31 6.96 -3.92 11.69
CA SER A 31 5.59 -4.00 12.24
C SER A 31 5.14 -2.71 12.92
N ARG A 32 5.99 -2.14 13.80
CA ARG A 32 5.72 -0.90 14.55
C ARG A 32 5.44 0.29 13.63
N HIS A 33 6.29 0.48 12.61
CA HIS A 33 6.15 1.56 11.64
C HIS A 33 4.88 1.37 10.79
N ARG A 34 4.63 0.13 10.34
CA ARG A 34 3.42 -0.20 9.58
C ARG A 34 2.15 0.10 10.40
N LEU A 35 2.14 -0.26 11.68
CA LEU A 35 1.00 -0.01 12.56
C LEU A 35 0.79 1.48 12.83
N ALA A 36 1.87 2.23 13.05
CA ALA A 36 1.81 3.69 13.24
C ALA A 36 1.20 4.40 12.02
N LEU A 37 1.62 4.03 10.80
CA LEU A 37 1.03 4.57 9.56
C LEU A 37 -0.44 4.19 9.42
N LYS A 38 -0.81 2.92 9.64
CA LYS A 38 -2.21 2.49 9.58
C LYS A 38 -3.10 3.26 10.57
N ARG A 39 -2.60 3.54 11.78
CA ARG A 39 -3.30 4.37 12.78
C ARG A 39 -3.51 5.80 12.28
N ARG A 40 -2.45 6.45 11.77
CA ARG A 40 -2.50 7.84 11.26
C ARG A 40 -3.51 8.03 10.14
N PHE A 41 -3.66 7.04 9.27
CA PHE A 41 -4.58 7.08 8.13
C PHE A 41 -5.95 6.43 8.40
N GLY A 42 -6.24 5.98 9.62
CA GLY A 42 -7.56 5.42 9.94
C GLY A 42 -7.86 4.06 9.26
N VAL A 43 -6.82 3.32 8.86
CA VAL A 43 -6.97 2.08 8.04
C VAL A 43 -7.18 0.84 8.91
N LEU A 44 -6.97 0.92 10.23
CA LEU A 44 -7.11 -0.26 11.09
C LEU A 44 -8.58 -0.64 11.25
N PRO A 45 -8.93 -1.93 11.12
CA PRO A 45 -10.29 -2.41 11.39
C PRO A 45 -10.76 -2.08 12.81
N THR A 46 -9.85 -2.10 13.78
CA THR A 46 -10.14 -1.76 15.19
C THR A 46 -10.45 -0.29 15.43
N GLN A 47 -10.17 0.60 14.47
CA GLN A 47 -10.58 2.01 14.55
C GLN A 47 -12.04 2.20 14.16
N ARG A 48 -12.64 1.25 13.44
CA ARG A 48 -14.07 1.26 13.18
C ARG A 48 -14.76 0.83 14.47
N GLY A 49 -15.65 1.67 14.98
CA GLY A 49 -16.46 1.33 16.14
C GLY A 49 -17.16 -0.02 15.93
N ARG A 50 -17.38 -0.76 17.01
CA ARG A 50 -18.15 -2.00 16.95
C ARG A 50 -19.50 -1.69 16.29
N PRO A 51 -19.91 -2.40 15.22
CA PRO A 51 -21.27 -2.26 14.71
C PRO A 51 -22.22 -2.54 15.87
N LEU A 52 -23.06 -1.57 16.21
CA LEU A 52 -24.21 -1.84 17.05
C LEU A 52 -25.15 -2.70 16.19
N LEU A 53 -25.51 -3.88 16.71
CA LEU A 53 -26.36 -4.85 16.01
C LEU A 53 -27.68 -4.22 15.56
#